data_AF-A0A521FQB7-F1
#
_entry.id   AF-A0A521FQB7-F1
#
_cell.length_a   1.000
_cell.length_b   1.000
_cell.length_c   1.000
_cell.angle_alpha   90.00
_cell.angle_beta   90.00
_cell.angle_gamma   90.00
#
_symmetry.space_group_name_H-M   'P 1'
#
loop_
_entity.id
_entity.type
_entity.pdbx_description
1 polymer ?
#
loop_
_entity_poly.entity_id
_entity_poly.type
_entity_poly.pdbx_seq_one_letter_code
_entity_poly.pdbx_strand_id
1 'polypeptide(L)'
;MHVREANRLIRDAVVKDPGDFIYLISTRDPIARFVSSFNWDKHNVYLSRPNAVAKVKQWFEEFPTIDALARALSYADPQKAQRALHFSRFGHMGKGPAWYTPLDLIPLLPKDRTFLVETENFATDIQNFVWSANPALHGMPVKVFHDKSDFTAGYSDAKELFPKNLSMEGRRNLRILLNEDVLAWSKLRQDFRRPVA
;
A
#
# COMPACT_ATOMS: atom_id res chain seq x y z
N MET A 1 -5.00 -4.39 -11.81
CA MET A 1 -5.83 -5.56 -11.45
C MET A 1 -5.20 -6.16 -10.19
N HIS A 2 -5.94 -6.28 -9.08
CA HIS A 2 -5.42 -6.91 -7.86
C HIS A 2 -5.71 -8.40 -7.90
N VAL A 3 -4.70 -9.23 -7.64
CA VAL A 3 -4.90 -10.68 -7.55
C VAL A 3 -5.48 -10.99 -6.17
N ARG A 4 -6.79 -11.31 -6.11
CA ARG A 4 -7.55 -11.54 -4.86
C ARG A 4 -6.97 -12.63 -3.97
N GLU A 5 -6.10 -13.47 -4.51
CA GLU A 5 -5.50 -14.63 -3.84
C GLU A 5 -3.97 -14.56 -3.83
N ALA A 6 -3.39 -13.35 -3.83
CA ALA A 6 -1.93 -13.18 -3.87
C ALA A 6 -1.20 -13.99 -2.80
N ASN A 7 -1.71 -13.98 -1.56
CA ASN A 7 -1.12 -14.77 -0.46
C ASN A 7 -1.17 -16.29 -0.70
N ARG A 8 -2.27 -16.82 -1.26
CA ARG A 8 -2.43 -18.23 -1.62
C ARG A 8 -1.46 -18.62 -2.73
N LEU A 9 -1.35 -17.78 -3.76
CA LEU A 9 -0.43 -18.02 -4.88
C LEU A 9 1.03 -17.99 -4.42
N ILE A 10 1.40 -17.08 -3.51
CA ILE A 10 2.75 -17.05 -2.95
C ILE A 10 3.02 -18.31 -2.13
N ARG A 11 2.08 -18.76 -1.29
CA ARG A 11 2.22 -20.02 -0.53
C ARG A 11 2.39 -21.21 -1.46
N ASP A 12 1.56 -21.30 -2.48
CA ASP A 12 1.62 -22.37 -3.46
C ASP A 12 2.97 -22.37 -4.19
N ALA A 13 3.48 -21.20 -4.60
CA ALA A 13 4.77 -21.08 -5.25
C ALA A 13 5.93 -21.49 -4.33
N VAL A 14 5.92 -21.03 -3.07
CA VAL A 14 6.95 -21.37 -2.08
C VAL A 14 7.01 -22.88 -1.81
N VAL A 15 5.85 -23.56 -1.79
CA VAL A 15 5.76 -25.00 -1.49
C VAL A 15 6.02 -25.88 -2.72
N LYS A 16 5.45 -25.52 -3.88
CA LYS A 16 5.45 -26.39 -5.07
C LYS A 16 6.70 -26.27 -5.92
N ASP A 17 7.33 -25.10 -5.92
CA ASP A 17 8.50 -24.83 -6.76
C ASP A 17 9.55 -24.03 -5.96
N PRO A 18 10.23 -24.70 -5.02
CA PRO A 18 11.22 -24.05 -4.18
C PRO A 18 12.47 -23.62 -4.96
N GLY A 19 12.64 -23.96 -6.24
CA GLY A 19 13.89 -23.76 -7.01
C GLY A 19 13.86 -22.61 -8.02
N ASP A 20 12.73 -22.37 -8.67
CA ASP A 20 12.75 -21.62 -9.94
C ASP A 20 12.16 -20.20 -9.85
N PHE A 21 11.64 -19.79 -8.69
CA PHE A 21 10.98 -18.48 -8.55
C PHE A 21 11.83 -17.43 -7.82
N ILE A 22 11.95 -16.24 -8.43
CA ILE A 22 12.48 -15.03 -7.79
C ILE A 22 11.32 -14.16 -7.35
N TYR A 23 11.29 -13.79 -6.06
CA TYR A 23 10.22 -13.00 -5.47
C TYR A 23 10.63 -11.53 -5.43
N LEU A 24 9.88 -10.68 -6.14
CA LEU A 24 10.00 -9.23 -6.05
C LEU A 24 8.80 -8.67 -5.30
N ILE A 25 9.01 -8.29 -4.03
CA ILE A 25 7.96 -7.77 -3.16
C ILE A 25 8.05 -6.25 -3.14
N SER A 26 7.04 -5.58 -3.70
CA SER A 26 6.91 -4.14 -3.56
C SER A 26 6.20 -3.78 -2.26
N THR A 27 6.72 -2.80 -1.54
CA THR A 27 6.15 -2.32 -0.28
C THR A 27 6.20 -0.79 -0.18
N ARG A 28 5.52 -0.25 0.82
CA ARG A 28 5.46 1.19 1.12
C ARG A 28 5.17 1.38 2.60
N ASP A 29 5.54 2.51 3.19
CA ASP A 29 5.06 2.90 4.52
C ASP A 29 3.53 2.73 4.61
N PRO A 30 2.99 1.98 5.57
CA PRO A 30 1.57 1.65 5.64
C PRO A 30 0.67 2.88 5.69
N ILE A 31 1.06 3.94 6.41
CA ILE A 31 0.26 5.16 6.52
C ILE A 31 0.27 5.91 5.18
N ALA A 32 1.45 6.14 4.59
CA ALA A 32 1.57 6.80 3.29
C ALA A 32 0.81 6.05 2.19
N ARG A 33 0.87 4.71 2.22
CA ARG A 33 0.10 3.83 1.34
C ARG A 33 -1.39 3.97 1.53
N PHE A 34 -1.85 4.02 2.78
CA PHE A 34 -3.26 4.19 3.12
C PHE A 34 -3.80 5.55 2.65
N VAL A 35 -3.07 6.64 2.89
CA VAL A 35 -3.40 7.99 2.37
C VAL A 35 -3.49 7.98 0.84
N SER A 36 -2.51 7.38 0.18
CA SER A 36 -2.51 7.24 -1.28
C SER A 36 -3.71 6.45 -1.80
N SER A 37 -4.12 5.42 -1.06
CA SER A 37 -5.26 4.56 -1.43
C SER A 37 -6.59 5.28 -1.25
N PHE A 38 -6.77 6.02 -0.15
CA PHE A 38 -7.94 6.87 0.07
C PHE A 38 -8.14 7.86 -1.09
N ASN A 39 -7.07 8.58 -1.47
CA ASN A 39 -7.16 9.57 -2.55
C ASN A 39 -7.42 8.93 -3.92
N TRP A 40 -6.82 7.76 -4.18
CA TRP A 40 -7.06 6.98 -5.39
C TRP A 40 -8.50 6.46 -5.47
N ASP A 41 -9.05 5.95 -4.36
CA ASP A 41 -10.45 5.49 -4.29
C ASP A 41 -11.42 6.67 -4.42
N LYS A 42 -11.10 7.83 -3.83
CA LYS A 42 -11.87 9.08 -3.98
C LYS A 42 -11.92 9.51 -5.44
N HIS A 43 -10.77 9.57 -6.11
CA HIS A 43 -10.73 9.88 -7.53
C HIS A 43 -11.57 8.89 -8.34
N ASN A 44 -11.30 7.59 -8.22
CA ASN A 44 -11.88 6.57 -9.08
C ASN A 44 -13.35 6.29 -8.87
N VAL A 45 -13.85 6.45 -7.64
CA VAL A 45 -15.18 5.99 -7.28
C VAL A 45 -16.09 7.15 -6.93
N TYR A 46 -15.58 8.28 -6.45
CA TYR A 46 -16.42 9.42 -6.07
C TYR A 46 -16.39 10.54 -7.12
N LEU A 47 -15.20 10.97 -7.55
CA LEU A 47 -15.05 12.14 -8.43
C LEU A 47 -15.19 11.81 -9.93
N SER A 48 -14.61 10.71 -10.40
CA SER A 48 -14.58 10.39 -11.84
C SER A 48 -15.78 9.57 -12.33
N ARG A 49 -16.67 9.12 -11.44
CA ARG A 49 -17.82 8.26 -11.77
C ARG A 49 -19.16 8.90 -11.38
N PRO A 50 -19.94 9.44 -12.35
CA PRO A 50 -21.24 10.06 -12.04
C PRO A 50 -22.22 9.08 -11.38
N ASN A 51 -22.15 7.78 -11.74
CA ASN A 51 -23.03 6.71 -11.27
C ASN A 51 -22.44 5.88 -10.12
N ALA A 52 -21.57 6.46 -9.29
CA ALA A 52 -21.07 5.77 -8.12
C ALA A 52 -22.22 5.29 -7.21
N VAL A 53 -22.06 4.10 -6.62
CA VAL A 53 -23.04 3.52 -5.68
C VAL A 53 -23.30 4.53 -4.56
N ALA A 54 -24.58 4.84 -4.30
CA ALA A 54 -24.99 5.89 -3.36
C ALA A 54 -24.30 5.78 -1.98
N LYS A 55 -24.14 4.56 -1.48
CA LYS A 55 -23.45 4.27 -0.22
C LYS A 55 -21.98 4.74 -0.20
N VAL A 56 -21.27 4.64 -1.32
CA VAL A 56 -19.87 5.08 -1.41
C VAL A 56 -19.78 6.61 -1.43
N LYS A 57 -20.74 7.29 -2.10
CA LYS A 57 -20.84 8.75 -2.06
C LYS A 57 -21.03 9.23 -0.63
N GLN A 58 -21.97 8.63 0.10
CA GLN A 58 -22.23 8.95 1.52
C GLN A 58 -20.98 8.81 2.40
N TRP A 59 -20.13 7.81 2.17
CA TRP A 59 -18.87 7.68 2.92
C TRP A 59 -17.88 8.81 2.66
N PHE A 60 -17.71 9.22 1.41
CA PHE A 60 -16.82 10.35 1.07
C PHE A 60 -17.43 11.71 1.45
N GLU A 61 -18.74 11.83 1.57
CA GLU A 61 -19.41 13.01 2.13
C GLU A 61 -19.24 13.07 3.66
N GLU A 62 -19.41 11.95 4.37
CA GLU A 62 -19.23 11.87 5.82
C GLU A 62 -17.75 12.02 6.24
N PHE A 63 -16.83 11.49 5.43
CA PHE A 63 -15.38 11.52 5.66
C PHE A 63 -14.66 12.12 4.44
N PRO A 64 -14.72 13.46 4.24
CA PRO A 64 -14.25 14.12 3.02
C PRO A 64 -12.73 14.10 2.84
N THR A 65 -12.00 13.90 3.93
CA THR A 65 -10.53 13.88 3.95
C THR A 65 -10.04 12.66 4.70
N ILE A 66 -8.80 12.27 4.40
CA ILE A 66 -8.15 11.16 5.09
C ILE A 66 -8.01 11.41 6.60
N ASP A 67 -7.78 12.65 7.02
CA ASP A 67 -7.72 13.02 8.43
C ASP A 67 -9.09 12.94 9.11
N ALA A 68 -10.16 13.35 8.43
CA ALA A 68 -11.52 13.22 8.93
C ALA A 68 -11.89 11.75 9.16
N LEU A 69 -11.56 10.87 8.20
CA LEU A 69 -11.70 9.42 8.35
C LEU A 69 -10.88 8.89 9.54
N ALA A 70 -9.60 9.27 9.61
CA ALA A 70 -8.68 8.77 10.63
C ALA A 70 -9.09 9.17 12.05
N ARG A 71 -9.49 10.42 12.27
CA ARG A 71 -10.01 10.88 13.58
C ARG A 71 -11.33 10.21 13.94
N ALA A 72 -12.19 9.94 12.95
CA ALA A 72 -13.46 9.29 13.20
C ALA A 72 -13.33 7.86 13.75
N LEU A 73 -12.18 7.19 13.58
CA LEU A 73 -11.94 5.84 14.12
C LEU A 73 -11.97 5.78 15.65
N SER A 74 -11.67 6.88 16.34
CA SER A 74 -11.74 6.99 17.81
C SER A 74 -12.82 7.96 18.28
N TYR A 75 -13.81 8.22 17.43
CA TYR A 75 -14.86 9.20 17.75
C TYR A 75 -15.74 8.71 18.89
N ALA A 76 -16.25 9.65 19.70
CA ALA A 76 -17.07 9.32 20.87
C ALA A 76 -18.42 8.67 20.49
N ASP A 77 -18.98 9.02 19.33
CA ASP A 77 -20.15 8.34 18.77
C ASP A 77 -19.75 6.96 18.18
N PRO A 78 -20.18 5.84 18.79
CA PRO A 78 -19.81 4.50 18.35
C PRO A 78 -20.30 4.17 16.93
N GLN A 79 -21.44 4.71 16.51
CA GLN A 79 -21.98 4.43 15.18
C GLN A 79 -21.11 5.07 14.09
N LYS A 80 -20.65 6.30 14.33
CA LYS A 80 -19.70 6.97 13.43
C LYS A 80 -18.37 6.27 13.38
N ALA A 81 -17.83 5.84 14.52
CA ALA A 81 -16.59 5.07 14.57
C ALA A 81 -16.71 3.73 13.81
N GLN A 82 -17.85 3.04 13.94
CA GLN A 82 -18.11 1.81 13.20
C GLN A 82 -18.20 2.05 11.68
N ARG A 83 -18.86 3.13 11.24
CA ARG A 83 -18.89 3.49 9.80
C ARG A 83 -17.51 3.87 9.27
N ALA A 84 -16.72 4.61 10.04
CA ALA A 84 -15.33 4.93 9.71
C ALA A 84 -14.48 3.65 9.57
N LEU A 85 -14.62 2.70 10.49
CA LEU A 85 -13.94 1.40 10.42
C LEU A 85 -14.38 0.57 9.21
N HIS A 86 -15.66 0.58 8.87
CA HIS A 86 -16.15 -0.11 7.68
C HIS A 86 -15.59 0.53 6.41
N PHE A 87 -15.60 1.86 6.34
CA PHE A 87 -15.07 2.60 5.19
C PHE A 87 -13.55 2.46 5.05
N SER A 88 -12.79 2.38 6.14
CA SER A 88 -11.33 2.20 6.09
C SER A 88 -10.90 0.86 5.48
N ARG A 89 -11.81 -0.10 5.35
CA ARG A 89 -11.61 -1.40 4.69
C ARG A 89 -12.05 -1.41 3.22
N PHE A 90 -12.62 -0.31 2.73
CA PHE A 90 -13.13 -0.20 1.37
C PHE A 90 -11.99 -0.14 0.32
N GLY A 91 -12.27 -0.67 -0.86
CA GLY A 91 -11.46 -0.43 -2.06
C GLY A 91 -10.00 -0.85 -1.91
N HIS A 92 -9.11 0.08 -2.20
CA HIS A 92 -7.68 -0.11 -2.03
C HIS A 92 -7.27 0.05 -0.57
N MET A 93 -7.93 0.90 0.23
CA MET A 93 -7.55 1.13 1.64
C MET A 93 -7.39 -0.17 2.43
N GLY A 94 -8.29 -1.14 2.26
CA GLY A 94 -8.25 -2.44 2.93
C GLY A 94 -7.20 -3.45 2.42
N LYS A 95 -6.29 -3.07 1.52
CA LYS A 95 -5.30 -3.98 0.88
C LYS A 95 -3.86 -3.55 1.17
N GLY A 96 -3.48 -3.45 2.45
CA GLY A 96 -2.12 -3.12 2.86
C GLY A 96 -1.13 -4.29 2.74
N PRO A 97 0.13 -4.12 3.17
CA PRO A 97 1.15 -5.17 3.17
C PRO A 97 0.69 -6.52 3.73
N ALA A 98 -0.03 -6.53 4.87
CA ALA A 98 -0.47 -7.77 5.50
C ALA A 98 -1.51 -8.53 4.67
N TRP A 99 -2.22 -7.84 3.76
CA TRP A 99 -3.15 -8.48 2.83
C TRP A 99 -2.44 -9.32 1.77
N TYR A 100 -1.28 -8.86 1.28
CA TYR A 100 -0.48 -9.57 0.26
C TYR A 100 0.47 -10.59 0.89
N THR A 101 1.17 -10.17 1.94
CA THR A 101 2.23 -10.92 2.61
C THR A 101 1.98 -10.91 4.12
N PRO A 102 1.05 -11.73 4.62
CA PRO A 102 0.74 -11.81 6.04
C PRO A 102 1.94 -12.30 6.86
N LEU A 103 1.94 -11.98 8.16
CA LEU A 103 3.07 -12.23 9.06
C LEU A 103 3.56 -13.68 9.10
N ASP A 104 2.65 -14.64 8.92
CA ASP A 104 2.97 -16.07 8.92
C ASP A 104 3.57 -16.55 7.59
N LEU A 105 3.36 -15.80 6.49
CA LEU A 105 3.93 -16.09 5.18
C LEU A 105 5.36 -15.56 5.06
N ILE A 106 5.67 -14.41 5.68
CA ILE A 106 6.97 -13.75 5.52
C ILE A 106 8.16 -14.68 5.86
N PRO A 107 8.13 -15.47 6.96
CA PRO A 107 9.22 -16.40 7.28
C PRO A 107 9.42 -17.54 6.28
N LEU A 108 8.42 -17.85 5.45
CA LEU A 108 8.48 -18.92 4.46
C LEU A 108 9.18 -18.48 3.16
N LEU A 109 9.37 -17.18 2.97
CA LEU A 109 9.99 -16.64 1.76
C LEU A 109 11.51 -16.91 1.73
N PRO A 110 12.07 -17.39 0.60
CA PRO A 110 13.49 -17.71 0.48
C PRO A 110 14.35 -16.44 0.55
N LYS A 111 15.31 -16.38 1.48
CA LYS A 111 16.14 -15.20 1.77
C LYS A 111 17.03 -14.77 0.61
N ASP A 112 17.59 -15.74 -0.09
CA ASP A 112 18.49 -15.59 -1.22
C ASP A 112 17.77 -15.04 -2.47
N ARG A 113 16.51 -15.42 -2.67
CA ARG A 113 15.72 -15.13 -3.88
C ARG A 113 14.52 -14.22 -3.66
N THR A 114 14.40 -13.61 -2.48
CA THR A 114 13.39 -12.58 -2.21
C THR A 114 14.05 -11.20 -2.15
N PHE A 115 13.47 -10.28 -2.90
CA PHE A 115 13.91 -8.90 -3.04
C PHE A 115 12.79 -7.97 -2.62
N LEU A 116 13.13 -7.02 -1.74
CA LEU A 116 12.21 -5.99 -1.29
C LEU A 116 12.44 -4.71 -2.08
N VAL A 117 11.37 -4.14 -2.62
CA VAL A 117 11.37 -2.83 -3.29
C VAL A 117 10.45 -1.89 -2.52
N GLU A 118 11.05 -0.94 -1.81
CA GLU A 118 10.32 0.10 -1.10
C GLU A 118 9.95 1.21 -2.09
N THR A 119 8.68 1.64 -2.08
CA THR A 119 8.22 2.74 -2.94
C THR A 119 9.02 4.02 -2.69
N GLU A 120 9.44 4.23 -1.44
CA GLU A 120 10.26 5.35 -0.99
C GLU A 120 11.68 5.34 -1.60
N ASN A 121 12.20 4.17 -1.98
CA ASN A 121 13.55 3.99 -2.54
C ASN A 121 13.52 3.25 -3.88
N PHE A 122 12.40 3.35 -4.62
CA PHE A 122 12.07 2.43 -5.71
C PHE A 122 13.17 2.33 -6.78
N ALA A 123 13.75 3.45 -7.19
CA ALA A 123 14.81 3.46 -8.20
C ALA A 123 16.05 2.66 -7.76
N THR A 124 16.50 2.92 -6.54
CA THR A 124 17.65 2.22 -5.93
C THR A 124 17.35 0.74 -5.71
N ASP A 125 16.18 0.40 -5.21
CA ASP A 125 15.85 -0.99 -4.90
C ASP A 125 15.67 -1.83 -6.18
N ILE A 126 15.08 -1.25 -7.24
CA ILE A 126 15.00 -1.90 -8.56
C ILE A 126 16.38 -2.06 -9.18
N GLN A 127 17.25 -1.05 -9.07
CA GLN A 127 18.64 -1.14 -9.52
C GLN A 127 19.35 -2.33 -8.86
N ASN A 128 19.26 -2.45 -7.54
CA ASN A 128 19.87 -3.53 -6.76
C ASN A 128 19.30 -4.91 -7.14
N PHE A 129 17.98 -4.98 -7.38
CA PHE A 129 17.34 -6.19 -7.86
C PHE A 129 17.91 -6.63 -9.22
N VAL A 130 17.96 -5.73 -10.21
CA VAL A 130 18.44 -6.04 -11.57
C VAL A 130 19.90 -6.50 -11.53
N TRP A 131 20.75 -5.83 -10.76
CA TRP A 131 22.15 -6.23 -10.58
C TRP A 131 22.30 -7.60 -9.93
N SER A 132 21.47 -7.92 -8.94
CA SER A 132 21.50 -9.21 -8.27
C SER A 132 20.96 -10.34 -9.13
N ALA A 133 19.92 -10.08 -9.92
CA ALA A 133 19.28 -11.06 -10.79
C ALA A 133 20.09 -11.30 -12.08
N ASN A 134 20.87 -10.31 -12.53
CA ASN A 134 21.72 -10.42 -13.71
C ASN A 134 23.07 -9.69 -13.48
N PRO A 135 24.11 -10.41 -13.03
CA PRO A 135 25.43 -9.84 -12.78
C PRO A 135 26.07 -9.15 -14.00
N ALA A 136 25.68 -9.53 -15.22
CA ALA A 136 26.20 -8.87 -16.43
C ALA A 136 25.74 -7.41 -16.56
N LEU A 137 24.68 -7.02 -15.85
CA LEU A 137 24.16 -5.65 -15.82
C LEU A 137 24.75 -4.83 -14.65
N HIS A 138 25.66 -5.40 -13.86
CA HIS A 138 26.24 -4.72 -12.70
C HIS A 138 26.94 -3.40 -13.11
N GLY A 139 26.63 -2.31 -12.39
CA GLY A 139 27.11 -0.96 -12.71
C GLY A 139 26.37 -0.25 -13.85
N MET A 140 25.48 -0.94 -14.59
CA MET A 140 24.65 -0.29 -15.60
C MET A 140 23.44 0.41 -14.95
N PRO A 141 23.18 1.70 -15.26
CA PRO A 141 22.05 2.40 -14.71
C PRO A 141 20.73 1.88 -15.30
N VAL A 142 19.80 1.50 -14.43
CA VAL A 142 18.43 1.12 -14.78
C VAL A 142 17.58 2.39 -14.83
N LYS A 143 17.07 2.70 -16.01
CA LYS A 143 16.10 3.78 -16.17
C LYS A 143 14.75 3.34 -15.61
N VAL A 144 14.36 3.93 -14.49
CA VAL A 144 12.99 3.81 -13.98
C VAL A 144 12.16 4.95 -14.56
N PHE A 145 11.18 4.60 -15.37
CA PHE A 145 10.19 5.56 -15.88
C PHE A 145 9.06 5.72 -14.88
N HIS A 146 8.74 6.96 -14.54
CA HIS A 146 7.54 7.29 -13.76
C HIS A 146 6.39 7.60 -14.72
N ASP A 147 5.76 6.58 -15.28
CA ASP A 147 4.57 6.74 -16.13
C ASP A 147 3.26 6.53 -15.36
N LYS A 148 3.19 7.09 -14.15
CA LYS A 148 1.87 7.33 -13.56
C LYS A 148 1.43 8.68 -14.06
N SER A 149 0.50 8.70 -15.00
CA SER A 149 -0.39 9.84 -15.16
C SER A 149 -0.86 10.22 -13.76
N ASP A 150 -0.39 11.37 -13.24
CA ASP A 150 -0.80 11.83 -11.93
C ASP A 150 -2.32 12.03 -12.03
N PHE A 151 -3.09 11.18 -11.35
CA PHE A 151 -4.54 11.25 -11.42
C PHE A 151 -5.07 12.60 -10.91
N THR A 152 -4.22 13.35 -10.21
CA THR A 152 -4.53 14.71 -9.76
C THR A 152 -4.29 15.78 -10.83
N ALA A 153 -3.58 15.48 -11.93
CA ALA A 153 -3.24 16.45 -12.98
C ALA A 153 -4.47 17.05 -13.69
N GLY A 154 -5.61 16.36 -13.67
CA GLY A 154 -6.87 16.84 -14.23
C GLY A 154 -7.68 17.77 -13.32
N TYR A 155 -7.19 18.10 -12.11
CA TYR A 155 -7.92 18.88 -11.11
C TYR A 155 -7.21 20.19 -10.78
N SER A 156 -7.88 21.32 -10.98
CA SER A 156 -7.34 22.65 -10.64
C SER A 156 -7.12 22.86 -9.13
N ASP A 157 -7.86 22.13 -8.30
CA ASP A 157 -7.92 22.19 -6.84
C ASP A 157 -7.38 20.90 -6.18
N ALA A 158 -6.48 20.19 -6.87
CA ALA A 158 -5.94 18.89 -6.45
C ALA A 158 -5.48 18.81 -4.97
N LYS A 159 -4.87 19.87 -4.44
CA LYS A 159 -4.39 19.90 -3.04
C LYS A 159 -5.53 19.83 -2.02
N GLU A 160 -6.68 20.44 -2.35
CA GLU A 160 -7.87 20.47 -1.49
C GLU A 160 -8.68 19.17 -1.63
N LEU A 161 -8.76 18.63 -2.84
CA LEU A 161 -9.47 17.37 -3.10
C LEU A 161 -8.73 16.14 -2.54
N PHE A 162 -7.39 16.17 -2.55
CA PHE A 162 -6.54 15.03 -2.16
C PHE A 162 -5.55 15.39 -1.05
N PRO A 163 -6.03 15.86 0.11
CA PRO A 163 -5.15 16.24 1.21
C PRO A 163 -4.36 15.03 1.69
N LYS A 164 -3.06 15.24 1.93
CA LYS A 164 -2.14 14.20 2.43
C LYS A 164 -1.81 14.34 3.92
N ASN A 165 -2.19 15.46 4.52
CA ASN A 165 -1.86 15.79 5.89
C ASN A 165 -2.74 15.02 6.87
N LEU A 166 -2.14 14.64 7.99
CA LEU A 166 -2.79 13.99 9.12
C LEU A 166 -2.44 14.77 10.38
N SER A 167 -3.45 15.01 11.21
CA SER A 167 -3.26 15.44 12.60
C SER A 167 -2.51 14.36 13.41
N MET A 168 -1.99 14.73 14.57
CA MET A 168 -1.36 13.76 15.48
C MET A 168 -2.34 12.65 15.89
N GLU A 169 -3.60 13.03 16.18
CA GLU A 169 -4.69 12.09 16.48
C GLU A 169 -4.97 11.16 15.31
N GLY A 170 -5.17 11.70 14.10
CA GLY A 170 -5.40 10.90 12.90
C GLY A 170 -4.27 9.92 12.61
N ARG A 171 -3.00 10.37 12.74
CA ARG A 171 -1.83 9.51 12.57
C ARG A 171 -1.78 8.39 13.61
N ARG A 172 -2.07 8.69 14.88
CA ARG A 172 -2.16 7.68 15.96
C ARG A 172 -3.23 6.64 15.65
N ASN A 173 -4.42 7.08 15.25
CA ASN A 173 -5.54 6.18 14.97
C ASN A 173 -5.26 5.27 13.77
N LEU A 174 -4.66 5.81 12.70
CA LEU A 174 -4.22 4.97 11.57
C LEU A 174 -3.14 3.98 11.98
N ARG A 175 -2.21 4.36 12.87
CA ARG A 175 -1.20 3.42 13.38
C ARG A 175 -1.82 2.22 14.09
N ILE A 176 -2.89 2.44 14.85
CA ILE A 176 -3.65 1.39 15.54
C ILE A 176 -4.41 0.53 14.51
N LEU A 177 -5.16 1.16 13.61
CA LEU A 177 -5.92 0.47 12.56
C LEU A 177 -5.02 -0.43 11.69
N LEU A 178 -3.85 0.08 11.32
CA LEU A 178 -2.91 -0.56 10.40
C LEU A 178 -1.84 -1.36 11.14
N ASN A 179 -2.08 -1.79 12.37
CA ASN A 179 -1.07 -2.48 13.18
C ASN A 179 -0.51 -3.72 12.48
N GLU A 180 -1.36 -4.56 11.89
CA GLU A 180 -0.93 -5.75 11.14
C GLU A 180 -0.08 -5.38 9.93
N ASP A 181 -0.49 -4.37 9.15
CA ASP A 181 0.27 -3.87 8.00
C ASP A 181 1.64 -3.32 8.41
N VAL A 182 1.71 -2.63 9.56
CA VAL A 182 2.94 -2.12 10.15
C VAL A 182 3.85 -3.25 10.57
N LEU A 183 3.33 -4.28 11.22
CA LEU A 183 4.11 -5.44 11.63
C LEU A 183 4.64 -6.20 10.41
N ALA A 184 3.79 -6.46 9.41
CA ALA A 184 4.18 -7.12 8.17
C ALA A 184 5.26 -6.31 7.42
N TRP A 185 5.05 -5.00 7.28
CA TRP A 185 6.03 -4.09 6.67
C TRP A 185 7.37 -4.09 7.40
N SER A 186 7.34 -4.01 8.73
CA SER A 186 8.56 -3.99 9.55
C SER A 186 9.30 -5.31 9.45
N LYS A 187 8.56 -6.43 9.45
CA LYS A 187 9.13 -7.77 9.30
C LYS A 187 9.74 -7.97 7.92
N LEU A 188 9.08 -7.57 6.84
CA LEU A 188 9.66 -7.58 5.49
C LEU A 188 10.98 -6.81 5.42
N ARG A 189 11.02 -5.61 6.00
CA ARG A 189 12.23 -4.78 6.04
C ARG A 189 13.34 -5.43 6.86
N GLN A 190 13.02 -5.95 8.04
CA GLN A 190 13.99 -6.65 8.87
C GLN A 190 14.61 -7.84 8.11
N ASP A 191 13.79 -8.54 7.34
CA ASP A 191 14.14 -9.84 6.78
C ASP A 191 14.77 -9.79 5.38
N PHE A 192 14.50 -8.74 4.61
CA PHE A 192 14.83 -8.68 3.18
C PHE A 192 15.41 -7.34 2.71
N ARG A 193 15.51 -6.33 3.58
CA ARG A 193 16.16 -5.07 3.20
C ARG A 193 17.65 -5.31 3.03
N ARG A 194 18.14 -5.08 1.82
CA ARG A 194 19.57 -5.19 1.50
C ARG A 194 20.28 -3.85 1.77
N PRO A 195 21.56 -3.88 2.15
CA PRO A 195 22.39 -2.67 2.17
C PRO A 195 22.38 -2.03 0.79
N VAL A 196 22.43 -0.69 0.74
CA VAL A 196 22.68 0.03 -0.51
C VAL A 196 24.15 -0.23 -0.87
N ALA A 197 24.38 -0.78 -2.06
CA ALA A 197 25.70 -1.03 -2.62
C ALA A 197 26.35 0.27 -3.12
#